data_AF-A0A643FLG6-F1
#
_entry.id   AF-A0A643FLG6-F1
#
_cell.length_a   1.000
_cell.length_b   1.000
_cell.length_c   1.000
_cell.angle_alpha   90.00
_cell.angle_beta   90.00
_cell.angle_gamma   90.00
#
_symmetry.space_group_name_H-M   'P 1'
#
loop_
_entity.id
_entity.type
_entity.pdbx_description
1 polymer ?
#
loop_
_entity_poly.entity_id
_entity_poly.type
_entity_poly.pdbx_seq_one_letter_code
_entity_poly.pdbx_strand_id
1 'polypeptide(L)' 'MRNDAQGIAQESCADLLRVSAGLGSVLRLLDYDSDEVEDSHGLHCLLTPLKQQLDAALNRVQGLL' A
#
# COMPACT_ATOMS: atom_id res chain seq x y z
N MET A 1 -11.22 8.74 -26.22
CA MET A 1 -10.18 9.57 -25.57
C MET A 1 -10.49 9.86 -24.09
N ARG A 2 -11.58 10.54 -23.72
CA ARG A 2 -11.90 10.80 -22.29
C ARG A 2 -12.33 9.55 -21.51
N ASN A 3 -12.91 8.56 -22.20
CA ASN A 3 -13.31 7.28 -21.61
C ASN A 3 -12.08 6.38 -21.30
N ASP A 4 -11.08 6.40 -22.18
CA ASP A 4 -9.87 5.57 -22.07
C ASP A 4 -8.99 6.02 -20.88
N ALA A 5 -8.84 7.33 -20.69
CA ALA A 5 -8.08 7.89 -19.56
C ALA A 5 -8.72 7.55 -18.20
N GLN A 6 -10.05 7.52 -18.12
CA GLN A 6 -10.78 7.15 -16.91
C GLN A 6 -10.66 5.65 -16.62
N GLY A 7 -10.73 4.80 -17.65
CA GLY A 7 -10.48 3.35 -17.53
C GLY A 7 -9.07 3.05 -17.02
N ILE A 8 -8.05 3.70 -17.59
CA ILE A 8 -6.64 3.54 -17.16
C ILE A 8 -6.46 3.99 -15.70
N ALA A 9 -7.11 5.09 -15.29
CA ALA A 9 -7.03 5.59 -13.91
C ALA A 9 -7.70 4.63 -12.91
N GLN A 10 -8.82 4.00 -13.27
CA GLN A 10 -9.47 2.98 -12.45
C GLN A 10 -8.65 1.71 -12.32
N GLU A 11 -8.06 1.22 -13.41
CA GLU A 11 -7.16 0.06 -13.39
C GLU A 11 -5.92 0.33 -12.52
N SER A 12 -5.30 1.49 -12.70
CA SER A 12 -4.14 1.92 -11.90
C SER A 12 -4.51 2.04 -10.41
N CYS A 13 -5.71 2.53 -10.10
CA CYS A 13 -6.20 2.58 -8.71
C CYS A 13 -6.38 1.17 -8.13
N ALA A 14 -6.92 0.23 -8.91
CA ALA A 14 -7.06 -1.17 -8.51
C ALA A 14 -5.70 -1.87 -8.30
N ASP A 15 -4.69 -1.56 -9.13
CA ASP A 15 -3.31 -2.04 -8.94
C ASP A 15 -2.71 -1.49 -7.63
N LEU A 16 -2.85 -0.19 -7.38
CA LEU A 16 -2.32 0.44 -6.16
C LEU A 16 -3.00 -0.08 -4.89
N LEU A 17 -4.31 -0.36 -4.94
CA LEU A 17 -5.03 -1.00 -3.82
C LEU A 17 -4.48 -2.39 -3.51
N ARG A 18 -4.19 -3.18 -4.56
CA ARG A 18 -3.55 -4.49 -4.40
C ARG A 18 -2.16 -4.37 -3.79
N VAL A 19 -1.37 -3.38 -4.23
CA VAL A 19 -0.04 -3.09 -3.65
C VAL A 19 -0.17 -2.71 -2.17
N SER A 20 -1.12 -1.85 -1.80
CA SER A 20 -1.35 -1.51 -0.39
C SER A 20 -1.74 -2.72 0.46
N ALA A 21 -2.62 -3.57 -0.06
CA ALA A 21 -3.02 -4.80 0.63
C ALA A 21 -1.84 -5.75 0.82
N GLY A 22 -1.01 -5.92 -0.23
CA GLY A 22 0.21 -6.71 -0.17
C GLY A 22 1.21 -6.18 0.87
N LEU A 23 1.43 -4.86 0.89
CA LEU A 23 2.29 -4.21 1.89
C LEU A 23 1.76 -4.39 3.31
N GLY A 24 0.44 -4.38 3.51
CA GLY A 24 -0.17 -4.71 4.79
C GLY A 24 0.10 -6.14 5.26
N SER A 25 0.12 -7.10 4.34
CA SER A 25 0.48 -8.49 4.65
C SER A 25 1.97 -8.63 4.98
N VAL A 26 2.86 -7.89 4.31
CA VAL A 26 4.30 -7.87 4.64
C VAL A 26 4.54 -7.32 6.03
N LEU A 27 3.89 -6.21 6.40
CA LEU A 27 3.99 -5.65 7.75
C LEU A 27 3.54 -6.66 8.82
N ARG A 28 2.42 -7.35 8.59
CA ARG A 28 1.94 -8.38 9.51
C ARG A 28 2.91 -9.56 9.64
N LEU A 29 3.59 -9.92 8.56
CA LEU A 29 4.62 -10.97 8.60
C LEU A 29 5.83 -10.51 9.41
N LEU A 30 6.26 -9.26 9.26
CA LEU A 30 7.34 -8.69 10.05
C LEU A 30 6.99 -8.59 11.52
N ASP A 31 5.75 -8.24 11.86
CA ASP A 31 5.26 -8.27 13.24
C ASP A 31 5.30 -9.70 13.82
N TYR A 32 4.99 -10.72 13.01
CA TYR A 32 5.01 -12.11 13.45
C TYR A 32 6.43 -12.66 13.71
N ASP A 33 7.41 -12.28 12.87
CA ASP A 33 8.82 -12.70 13.02
C ASP A 33 9.62 -11.81 13.99
N SER A 34 9.00 -10.77 14.56
CA SER A 34 9.70 -9.74 15.34
C SER A 34 10.24 -10.16 16.70
N ASP A 35 9.82 -11.31 17.22
CA ASP A 35 10.36 -11.86 18.47
C ASP A 35 11.78 -12.45 18.29
N GLU A 36 12.23 -12.74 17.07
CA GLU A 36 13.47 -13.49 16.82
C GLU A 36 14.55 -12.69 16.03
N VAL A 37 14.23 -11.55 15.39
CA VAL A 37 15.17 -10.85 14.47
C VAL A 37 15.09 -9.33 14.55
N GLU A 38 16.16 -8.64 15.01
CA GLU A 38 16.22 -7.16 15.10
C GLU A 38 15.95 -6.43 13.77
N ASP A 39 16.36 -7.01 12.64
CA ASP A 39 16.17 -6.42 11.30
C ASP A 39 14.68 -6.29 10.90
N SER A 40 13.83 -7.18 11.42
CA SER A 40 12.38 -7.15 11.16
C SER A 40 11.73 -5.88 11.72
N HIS A 41 12.21 -5.41 12.88
CA HIS A 41 11.68 -4.24 13.55
C HIS A 41 12.04 -2.95 12.83
N GLY A 42 13.29 -2.86 12.33
CA GLY A 42 13.74 -1.75 11.50
C GLY A 42 12.95 -1.66 10.20
N LEU A 43 12.74 -2.81 9.54
CA LEU A 43 11.96 -2.86 8.30
C LEU A 43 10.48 -2.52 8.55
N HIS A 44 9.88 -3.02 9.63
CA HIS A 44 8.52 -2.66 10.02
C HIS A 44 8.38 -1.14 10.20
N CYS A 45 9.27 -0.52 10.97
CA CYS A 45 9.28 0.94 11.20
C CYS A 45 9.37 1.77 9.91
N LEU A 46 10.07 1.27 8.87
CA LEU A 46 10.18 1.95 7.58
C LEU A 46 8.94 1.72 6.69
N LEU A 47 8.39 0.50 6.70
CA LEU A 47 7.28 0.14 5.82
C LEU A 47 5.93 0.66 6.32
N THR A 48 5.72 0.80 7.64
CA THR A 48 4.47 1.33 8.21
C THR A 48 4.13 2.74 7.68
N PRO A 49 5.03 3.74 7.75
CA PRO A 49 4.73 5.08 7.24
C PRO A 49 4.55 5.10 5.72
N LEU A 50 5.26 4.25 4.97
CA LEU A 50 5.06 4.11 3.53
C LEU A 50 3.67 3.57 3.19
N LYS A 51 3.18 2.58 3.96
CA LYS A 51 1.81 2.08 3.82
C LYS A 51 0.78 3.17 4.09
N GLN A 52 0.96 3.93 5.17
CA GLN A 52 0.04 5.02 5.52
C GLN A 52 -0.01 6.10 4.44
N GLN A 53 1.14 6.45 3.85
CA GLN A 53 1.20 7.41 2.74
C GLN A 53 0.49 6.87 1.49
N LEU A 54 0.68 5.59 1.17
CA LEU A 54 0.00 4.94 0.04
C LEU A 54 -1.51 4.90 0.26
N ASP A 55 -1.98 4.53 1.45
CA ASP A 55 -3.41 4.52 1.80
C ASP A 55 -4.04 5.91 1.71
N ALA A 56 -3.34 6.94 2.20
CA ALA A 56 -3.80 8.31 2.09
C ALA A 56 -3.88 8.79 0.63
N ALA A 57 -2.90 8.44 -0.20
CA ALA A 57 -2.90 8.76 -1.62
C ALA A 57 -4.04 8.04 -2.35
N LEU A 58 -4.26 6.76 -2.06
CA LEU A 58 -5.35 5.96 -2.61
C LEU A 58 -6.73 6.54 -2.25
N ASN A 59 -6.95 6.89 -0.98
CA ASN A 59 -8.21 7.52 -0.55
C ASN A 59 -8.48 8.84 -1.31
N ARG A 60 -7.44 9.65 -1.57
CA ARG A 60 -7.59 10.87 -2.37
C ARG A 60 -7.95 10.56 -3.82
N VAL A 61 -7.29 9.59 -4.45
CA VAL A 61 -7.57 9.19 -5.84
C VAL A 61 -8.96 8.59 -5.96
N GLN A 62 -9.38 7.72 -5.04
CA GLN A 62 -10.72 7.14 -5.02
C GLN A 62 -11.82 8.18 -4.81
N GLY A 63 -11.55 9.25 -4.05
CA GLY A 63 -12.49 10.37 -3.91
C GLY A 63 -12.61 11.25 -5.16
N LEU A 64 -11.69 11.12 -6.13
CA LEU A 64 -11.68 11.86 -7.39
C LEU A 64 -12.21 11.04 -8.58
N LEU A 65 -12.31 9.72 -8.43
CA LEU A 65 -12.84 8.78 -9.43
C LEU A 65 -14.36 8.66 -9.33
#